data_AF-M7YZP1-F1
#
_entry.id   AF-M7YZP1-F1
#
_cell.length_a   1.000
_cell.length_b   1.000
_cell.length_c   1.000
_cell.angle_alpha   90.00
_cell.angle_beta   90.00
_cell.angle_gamma   90.00
#
_symmetry.space_group_name_H-M   'P 1'
#
loop_
_entity.id
_entity.type
_entity.pdbx_description
1 polymer ?
#
loop_
_entity_poly.entity_id
_entity_poly.type
_entity_poly.pdbx_seq_one_letter_code
_entity_poly.pdbx_strand_id
1 'polypeptide(L)'
;MAAQDGGWGDGGDSLFEGMYLDQPGNDDERDAAVVDPDANSLDAVSISSLDAKQEAKEEDGVKDAEEAGVAVVGIEERLALLRSQISGKLDSVQQRAAAVAAKRRQLAGRQRKVAEDVGSAASKHKDLERELEEACEAEDFERAERISESLAALEKDKDRLLTALRDAELDYDSVDLELQDVLESRIAVEEEAAALLEQFAKDATEHADSVSKQAEEMSSKEIEGWQTSMELLQIKKLEMEVETELVLAARSGLEGSVEHLIKDDKREKDMLSKKGDTLTVELAELLELVRLKEAEIAENNAQIQEVQERISAVVSRFHGSQSDIDMKINSLQESQTKIDQDTEALVLKKNEIVNCISSAEQKDSDLREIINACSSEAKACQQSVEIRRKLALSILKSRQDRIGLLKMEEEISQDIQMLRQQTTDARTSLQEISSKRAGIQQEMATCKQKLSFIDKRGPELEAEKKVAAAARNFKEAGRIAAEAKALNSEKEELRAKLEKAGTDLEVIEKDITATTDKIQECEGLIVLKEQESAMASYKRLRLDSSAARAELTAATETDDGEEVEILRKEAEAAESKALELKTLYNLQPDSDEYIFQPVVPIAFITNSTWQHLAEMASSFGLSPET
;
A
#
# COMPACT_ATOMS: atom_id res chain seq x y z
N MET A 1 10.87 -82.28 60.93
CA MET A 1 10.16 -82.40 59.65
C MET A 1 9.66 -80.99 59.34
N ALA A 2 10.30 -80.27 58.40
CA ALA A 2 10.30 -78.79 58.26
C ALA A 2 10.90 -78.02 59.48
N ALA A 3 11.62 -76.88 59.41
CA ALA A 3 11.74 -75.72 58.47
C ALA A 3 10.72 -74.58 58.75
N GLN A 4 11.03 -73.26 58.67
CA GLN A 4 12.24 -72.53 58.21
C GLN A 4 12.36 -71.05 58.75
N ASP A 5 13.43 -70.34 58.36
CA ASP A 5 13.93 -68.93 58.53
C ASP A 5 12.93 -67.73 58.61
N GLY A 6 13.29 -66.46 58.94
CA GLY A 6 14.53 -65.79 59.43
C GLY A 6 14.72 -64.29 58.98
N GLY A 7 15.49 -63.43 59.72
CA GLY A 7 16.19 -62.22 59.19
C GLY A 7 16.00 -60.79 59.81
N TRP A 8 17.03 -59.92 59.63
CA TRP A 8 17.13 -58.42 59.66
C TRP A 8 17.57 -57.59 60.92
N GLY A 9 18.32 -56.49 60.65
CA GLY A 9 18.88 -55.37 61.48
C GLY A 9 19.65 -54.36 60.56
N ASP A 10 20.03 -53.09 60.82
CA ASP A 10 20.21 -52.20 62.01
C ASP A 10 21.59 -52.30 62.72
N GLY A 11 22.42 -51.26 63.02
CA GLY A 11 22.44 -49.77 62.85
C GLY A 11 23.89 -49.22 63.22
N GLY A 12 24.32 -47.94 63.23
CA GLY A 12 23.77 -46.56 63.03
C GLY A 12 24.87 -45.45 63.06
N ASP A 13 24.52 -44.15 63.27
CA ASP A 13 25.34 -42.90 63.14
C ASP A 13 26.46 -42.59 64.19
N SER A 14 27.31 -41.57 63.91
CA SER A 14 28.25 -40.89 64.86
C SER A 14 28.57 -39.41 64.47
N LEU A 15 29.23 -38.59 65.32
CA LEU A 15 29.26 -37.11 65.23
C LEU A 15 30.55 -36.35 65.73
N PHE A 16 30.95 -35.32 64.95
CA PHE A 16 31.55 -33.97 65.21
C PHE A 16 32.67 -33.65 66.27
N GLU A 17 33.41 -32.58 65.96
CA GLU A 17 34.05 -31.56 66.86
C GLU A 17 35.54 -31.67 67.32
N GLY A 18 36.28 -30.54 67.32
CA GLY A 18 37.67 -30.40 67.84
C GLY A 18 38.44 -29.15 67.31
N MET A 19 39.33 -28.52 68.11
CA MET A 19 39.96 -27.21 67.80
C MET A 19 41.38 -26.98 68.39
N TYR A 20 42.16 -26.11 67.71
CA TYR A 20 43.22 -25.18 68.20
C TYR A 20 44.73 -25.56 68.34
N LEU A 21 45.56 -24.89 67.50
CA LEU A 21 46.74 -24.03 67.80
C LEU A 21 48.00 -24.51 68.56
N ASP A 22 49.19 -24.35 67.93
CA ASP A 22 50.33 -23.59 68.50
C ASP A 22 51.40 -23.15 67.42
N GLN A 23 52.41 -22.34 67.81
CA GLN A 23 53.64 -21.91 67.06
C GLN A 23 54.89 -21.99 67.99
N PRO A 24 56.19 -21.90 67.58
CA PRO A 24 56.85 -21.45 66.32
C PRO A 24 57.79 -22.54 65.71
N GLY A 25 58.83 -22.33 64.86
CA GLY A 25 59.35 -21.18 64.08
C GLY A 25 60.85 -20.84 64.31
N ASN A 26 61.41 -19.99 63.42
CA ASN A 26 62.77 -19.35 63.36
C ASN A 26 64.02 -20.10 62.78
N ASP A 27 64.80 -19.29 62.04
CA ASP A 27 66.26 -19.24 61.76
C ASP A 27 67.02 -20.16 60.77
N ASP A 28 67.55 -19.49 59.72
CA ASP A 28 68.88 -19.53 59.06
C ASP A 28 69.80 -20.78 59.11
N GLU A 29 70.36 -21.14 57.94
CA GLU A 29 71.83 -21.12 57.75
C GLU A 29 72.25 -20.94 56.26
N ARG A 30 73.56 -20.78 56.00
CA ARG A 30 74.14 -20.39 54.69
C ARG A 30 75.27 -21.32 54.26
N ASP A 31 75.48 -21.47 52.94
CA ASP A 31 76.72 -21.15 52.21
C ASP A 31 76.62 -21.62 50.73
N ALA A 32 77.10 -20.84 49.75
CA ALA A 32 78.41 -20.96 49.06
C ALA A 32 78.64 -22.30 48.28
N ALA A 33 79.27 -22.34 47.09
CA ALA A 33 80.16 -21.35 46.47
C ALA A 33 80.34 -21.53 44.94
N VAL A 34 80.47 -20.40 44.22
CA VAL A 34 81.56 -20.08 43.25
C VAL A 34 81.63 -20.79 41.85
N VAL A 35 82.29 -20.09 40.91
CA VAL A 35 82.64 -20.40 39.49
C VAL A 35 81.59 -20.04 38.41
N ASP A 36 81.55 -18.75 38.08
CA ASP A 36 81.50 -18.27 36.69
C ASP A 36 82.91 -18.49 36.05
N PRO A 37 83.09 -18.57 34.71
CA PRO A 37 83.50 -17.33 34.02
C PRO A 37 83.13 -17.17 32.53
N ASP A 38 82.79 -15.93 32.16
CA ASP A 38 83.27 -15.13 31.00
C ASP A 38 83.07 -15.66 29.54
N ALA A 39 82.93 -14.82 28.51
CA ALA A 39 83.03 -13.35 28.39
C ALA A 39 81.94 -12.82 27.42
N ASN A 40 81.27 -11.68 27.65
CA ASN A 40 81.73 -10.28 27.49
C ASN A 40 81.93 -9.89 25.99
N SER A 41 81.60 -8.69 25.48
CA SER A 41 81.34 -7.40 26.14
C SER A 41 80.63 -6.35 25.25
N LEU A 42 79.77 -5.48 25.83
CA LEU A 42 79.61 -4.02 25.54
C LEU A 42 79.21 -3.62 24.07
N ASP A 43 78.87 -2.39 23.64
CA ASP A 43 78.53 -1.05 24.21
C ASP A 43 77.70 -0.29 23.11
N ALA A 44 77.04 0.88 23.25
CA ALA A 44 76.85 1.84 24.34
C ALA A 44 75.52 2.65 24.22
N VAL A 45 75.26 3.46 25.25
CA VAL A 45 74.23 4.51 25.45
C VAL A 45 74.39 5.77 24.56
N SER A 46 73.28 6.46 24.20
CA SER A 46 73.18 7.95 24.18
C SER A 46 71.76 8.51 23.93
N ILE A 47 71.51 9.79 24.29
CA ILE A 47 70.20 10.46 24.38
C ILE A 47 70.27 11.90 23.81
N SER A 48 69.26 12.31 23.02
CA SER A 48 68.76 13.70 22.73
C SER A 48 68.06 13.70 21.34
N SER A 49 66.95 14.38 21.00
CA SER A 49 65.99 15.37 21.57
C SER A 49 66.00 16.70 20.80
N LEU A 50 64.83 17.09 20.25
CA LEU A 50 64.56 18.32 19.47
C LEU A 50 65.22 18.33 18.06
N ASP A 51 64.74 19.05 17.06
CA ASP A 51 63.71 20.12 17.04
C ASP A 51 62.83 20.07 15.76
N ALA A 52 61.78 20.89 15.68
CA ALA A 52 60.77 20.83 14.61
C ALA A 52 60.96 21.82 13.45
N LYS A 53 60.60 21.42 12.22
CA LYS A 53 60.07 22.32 11.19
C LYS A 53 59.32 21.63 10.04
N GLN A 54 58.33 22.34 9.51
CA GLN A 54 57.51 21.94 8.36
C GLN A 54 58.30 21.97 7.05
N GLU A 55 57.98 21.04 6.14
CA GLU A 55 57.58 21.38 4.78
C GLU A 55 56.57 20.32 4.29
N ALA A 56 55.79 20.62 3.25
CA ALA A 56 54.57 19.88 2.93
C ALA A 56 54.62 19.17 1.57
N LYS A 57 53.91 18.05 1.44
CA LYS A 57 53.20 17.67 0.20
C LYS A 57 52.10 16.63 0.42
N GLU A 58 51.29 16.44 -0.62
CA GLU A 58 50.22 15.43 -0.75
C GLU A 58 50.75 13.98 -0.51
N GLU A 59 49.94 12.96 -0.22
CA GLU A 59 48.60 12.66 -0.76
C GLU A 59 47.80 11.64 0.08
N ASP A 60 46.47 11.63 -0.11
CA ASP A 60 45.44 10.66 0.33
C ASP A 60 45.09 10.54 1.84
N GLY A 61 43.83 10.14 2.10
CA GLY A 61 43.14 10.13 3.40
C GLY A 61 42.06 11.23 3.50
N VAL A 62 40.88 10.99 4.11
CA VAL A 62 40.42 9.85 4.92
C VAL A 62 38.97 9.50 4.56
N LYS A 63 38.65 8.20 4.62
CA LYS A 63 37.33 7.61 4.39
C LYS A 63 36.38 7.77 5.59
N ASP A 64 35.08 7.76 5.28
CA ASP A 64 34.00 7.16 6.07
C ASP A 64 34.00 7.46 7.59
N ALA A 65 33.53 8.66 7.95
CA ALA A 65 33.46 9.14 9.34
C ALA A 65 32.04 9.57 9.78
N GLU A 66 30.98 9.01 9.20
CA GLU A 66 29.58 9.38 9.54
C GLU A 66 28.56 8.21 9.59
N GLU A 67 29.02 6.94 9.72
CA GLU A 67 28.11 5.78 9.87
C GLU A 67 28.23 5.03 11.22
N ALA A 68 29.04 5.54 12.15
CA ALA A 68 29.26 4.95 13.48
C ALA A 68 28.14 5.20 14.51
N GLY A 69 26.92 5.51 14.05
CA GLY A 69 25.79 5.94 14.90
C GLY A 69 24.49 5.13 14.76
N VAL A 70 24.41 4.15 13.86
CA VAL A 70 23.18 3.39 13.54
C VAL A 70 23.15 2.00 14.20
N ALA A 71 24.25 1.59 14.85
CA ALA A 71 24.30 0.34 15.60
C ALA A 71 23.44 0.42 16.87
N VAL A 72 22.67 -0.64 17.15
CA VAL A 72 21.74 -0.78 18.29
C VAL A 72 20.48 0.12 18.19
N VAL A 73 19.82 0.06 17.03
CA VAL A 73 18.35 0.10 16.94
C VAL A 73 17.90 -1.24 16.37
N GLY A 74 17.00 -1.94 17.07
CA GLY A 74 16.51 -3.26 16.66
C GLY A 74 15.77 -3.24 15.33
N ILE A 75 15.72 -4.37 14.61
CA ILE A 75 14.98 -4.46 13.34
C ILE A 75 13.48 -4.22 13.56
N GLU A 76 12.94 -4.69 14.69
CA GLU A 76 11.59 -4.37 15.15
C GLU A 76 11.37 -2.87 15.39
N GLU A 77 12.33 -2.19 16.02
CA GLU A 77 12.27 -0.75 16.30
C GLU A 77 12.38 0.08 15.00
N ARG A 78 13.25 -0.33 14.06
CA ARG A 78 13.33 0.23 12.70
C ARG A 78 12.00 0.08 11.96
N LEU A 79 11.36 -1.09 12.05
CA LEU A 79 10.05 -1.33 11.43
C LEU A 79 8.93 -0.53 12.11
N ALA A 80 8.94 -0.41 13.44
CA ALA A 80 7.98 0.40 14.17
C ALA A 80 8.08 1.89 13.79
N LEU A 81 9.31 2.41 13.66
CA LEU A 81 9.56 3.76 13.17
C LEU A 81 9.07 3.95 11.72
N LEU A 82 9.37 2.98 10.83
CA LEU A 82 8.91 3.01 9.44
C LEU A 82 7.37 2.99 9.32
N ARG A 83 6.70 2.07 10.03
CA ARG A 83 5.23 2.01 10.07
C ARG A 83 4.62 3.28 10.68
N SER A 84 5.26 3.88 11.69
CA SER A 84 4.82 5.16 12.24
C SER A 84 4.97 6.32 11.25
N GLN A 85 6.02 6.33 10.42
CA GLN A 85 6.21 7.30 9.35
C GLN A 85 5.18 7.14 8.23
N ILE A 86 4.90 5.89 7.82
CA ILE A 86 3.88 5.55 6.82
C ILE A 86 2.48 5.96 7.34
N SER A 87 2.11 5.57 8.56
CA SER A 87 0.83 5.98 9.18
C SER A 87 0.70 7.49 9.22
N GLY A 88 1.68 8.21 9.77
CA GLY A 88 1.63 9.66 9.87
C GLY A 88 1.45 10.39 8.53
N LYS A 89 1.98 9.84 7.42
CA LYS A 89 1.70 10.34 6.06
C LYS A 89 0.28 10.02 5.59
N LEU A 90 -0.18 8.78 5.77
CA LEU A 90 -1.54 8.35 5.40
C LEU A 90 -2.61 9.11 6.20
N ASP A 91 -2.42 9.27 7.52
CA ASP A 91 -3.29 10.01 8.43
C ASP A 91 -3.39 11.49 8.05
N SER A 92 -2.27 12.11 7.65
CA SER A 92 -2.24 13.49 7.12
C SER A 92 -3.05 13.63 5.82
N VAL A 93 -2.92 12.67 4.89
CA VAL A 93 -3.72 12.64 3.66
C VAL A 93 -5.21 12.40 3.96
N GLN A 94 -5.54 11.50 4.89
CA GLN A 94 -6.91 11.22 5.33
C GLN A 94 -7.58 12.46 5.94
N GLN A 95 -6.86 13.21 6.80
CA GLN A 95 -7.36 14.46 7.37
C GLN A 95 -7.58 15.52 6.30
N ARG A 96 -6.67 15.63 5.32
CA ARG A 96 -6.83 16.55 4.18
C ARG A 96 -8.03 16.16 3.31
N ALA A 97 -8.25 14.87 3.07
CA ALA A 97 -9.41 14.35 2.34
C ALA A 97 -10.74 14.68 3.03
N ALA A 98 -10.84 14.46 4.34
CA ALA A 98 -12.01 14.83 5.13
C ALA A 98 -12.30 16.34 5.08
N ALA A 99 -11.26 17.18 5.18
CA ALA A 99 -11.38 18.63 5.10
C ALA A 99 -11.85 19.11 3.71
N VAL A 100 -11.27 18.60 2.63
CA VAL A 100 -11.65 18.95 1.25
C VAL A 100 -13.07 18.44 0.93
N ALA A 101 -13.45 17.24 1.38
CA ALA A 101 -14.81 16.72 1.22
C ALA A 101 -15.86 17.54 2.00
N ALA A 102 -15.52 18.07 3.18
CA ALA A 102 -16.38 19.00 3.92
C ALA A 102 -16.52 20.35 3.20
N LYS A 103 -15.40 20.92 2.71
CA LYS A 103 -15.39 22.14 1.87
C LYS A 103 -16.26 21.99 0.62
N ARG A 104 -16.20 20.82 -0.03
CA ARG A 104 -17.00 20.48 -1.22
C ARG A 104 -18.50 20.50 -0.94
N ARG A 105 -18.96 19.84 0.13
CA ARG A 105 -20.38 19.89 0.57
C ARG A 105 -20.84 21.32 0.86
N GLN A 106 -20.01 22.12 1.53
CA GLN A 106 -20.32 23.53 1.80
C GLN A 106 -20.52 24.35 0.50
N LEU A 107 -19.68 24.10 -0.51
CA LEU A 107 -19.78 24.78 -1.81
C LEU A 107 -20.96 24.25 -2.65
N ALA A 108 -21.26 22.95 -2.62
CA ALA A 108 -22.47 22.39 -3.22
C ALA A 108 -23.74 23.06 -2.65
N GLY A 109 -23.84 23.18 -1.32
CA GLY A 109 -24.93 23.90 -0.66
C GLY A 109 -25.04 25.37 -1.07
N ARG A 110 -23.91 26.07 -1.28
CA ARG A 110 -23.90 27.44 -1.82
C ARG A 110 -24.36 27.48 -3.28
N GLN A 111 -23.87 26.58 -4.13
CA GLN A 111 -24.21 26.51 -5.56
C GLN A 111 -25.71 26.25 -5.75
N ARG A 112 -26.26 25.24 -5.06
CA ARG A 112 -27.70 24.93 -5.02
C ARG A 112 -28.53 26.14 -4.65
N LYS A 113 -28.15 26.84 -3.57
CA LYS A 113 -28.87 28.04 -3.11
C LYS A 113 -28.85 29.17 -4.15
N VAL A 114 -27.71 29.47 -4.76
CA VAL A 114 -27.65 30.53 -5.79
C VAL A 114 -28.45 30.12 -7.04
N ALA A 115 -28.48 28.84 -7.40
CA ALA A 115 -29.36 28.35 -8.47
C ALA A 115 -30.86 28.49 -8.12
N GLU A 116 -31.25 28.27 -6.86
CA GLU A 116 -32.61 28.52 -6.36
C GLU A 116 -32.97 30.02 -6.37
N ASP A 117 -32.04 30.90 -5.98
CA ASP A 117 -32.19 32.35 -6.07
C ASP A 117 -32.37 32.81 -7.54
N VAL A 118 -31.57 32.27 -8.48
CA VAL A 118 -31.71 32.50 -9.93
C VAL A 118 -33.07 32.02 -10.45
N GLY A 119 -33.49 30.80 -10.10
CA GLY A 119 -34.79 30.25 -10.50
C GLY A 119 -35.96 31.07 -9.95
N SER A 120 -35.84 31.55 -8.72
CA SER A 120 -36.81 32.43 -8.06
C SER A 120 -36.89 33.80 -8.74
N ALA A 121 -35.76 34.35 -9.20
CA ALA A 121 -35.74 35.59 -10.00
C ALA A 121 -36.37 35.38 -11.39
N ALA A 122 -36.09 34.25 -12.05
CA ALA A 122 -36.65 33.92 -13.36
C ALA A 122 -38.18 33.72 -13.32
N SER A 123 -38.74 33.11 -12.26
CA SER A 123 -40.21 33.03 -12.11
C SER A 123 -40.83 34.43 -11.95
N LYS A 124 -40.27 35.26 -11.05
CA LYS A 124 -40.75 36.64 -10.83
C LYS A 124 -40.70 37.48 -12.11
N HIS A 125 -39.69 37.27 -12.95
CA HIS A 125 -39.56 37.93 -14.24
C HIS A 125 -40.75 37.58 -15.16
N LYS A 126 -41.05 36.29 -15.30
CA LYS A 126 -42.18 35.77 -16.09
C LYS A 126 -43.55 36.18 -15.53
N ASP A 127 -43.64 36.44 -14.23
CA ASP A 127 -44.86 36.97 -13.60
C ASP A 127 -45.02 38.48 -13.85
N LEU A 128 -43.94 39.27 -13.75
CA LEU A 128 -43.95 40.70 -14.09
C LEU A 128 -44.13 40.97 -15.60
N GLU A 129 -43.58 40.13 -16.48
CA GLU A 129 -43.82 40.20 -17.93
C GLU A 129 -45.32 40.05 -18.26
N ARG A 130 -46.02 39.18 -17.53
CA ARG A 130 -47.46 38.98 -17.67
C ARG A 130 -48.27 40.14 -17.09
N GLU A 131 -47.89 40.64 -15.91
CA GLU A 131 -48.52 41.85 -15.35
C GLU A 131 -48.31 43.08 -16.25
N LEU A 132 -47.19 43.16 -16.98
CA LEU A 132 -46.94 44.20 -17.98
C LEU A 132 -47.87 44.06 -19.19
N GLU A 133 -48.04 42.84 -19.71
CA GLU A 133 -48.98 42.53 -20.80
C GLU A 133 -50.42 42.88 -20.40
N GLU A 134 -50.87 42.43 -19.21
CA GLU A 134 -52.18 42.77 -18.63
C GLU A 134 -52.37 44.29 -18.43
N ALA A 135 -51.33 45.02 -17.99
CA ALA A 135 -51.39 46.48 -17.82
C ALA A 135 -51.48 47.21 -19.17
N CYS A 136 -50.79 46.71 -20.20
CA CYS A 136 -50.89 47.23 -21.57
C CYS A 136 -52.27 46.98 -22.17
N GLU A 137 -52.84 45.78 -22.02
CA GLU A 137 -54.21 45.46 -22.48
C GLU A 137 -55.28 46.30 -21.77
N ALA A 138 -55.04 46.68 -20.51
CA ALA A 138 -55.94 47.53 -19.73
C ALA A 138 -55.78 49.05 -19.99
N GLU A 139 -54.87 49.47 -20.88
CA GLU A 139 -54.47 50.87 -21.11
C GLU A 139 -53.96 51.60 -19.83
N ASP A 140 -53.52 50.86 -18.80
CA ASP A 140 -52.96 51.40 -17.54
C ASP A 140 -51.45 51.63 -17.70
N PHE A 141 -51.12 52.67 -18.48
CA PHE A 141 -49.73 53.02 -18.77
C PHE A 141 -48.93 53.44 -17.52
N GLU A 142 -49.57 54.00 -16.49
CA GLU A 142 -48.91 54.32 -15.21
C GLU A 142 -48.54 53.04 -14.43
N ARG A 143 -49.32 51.95 -14.53
CA ARG A 143 -48.91 50.63 -14.00
C ARG A 143 -47.85 49.98 -14.89
N ALA A 144 -48.00 50.04 -16.21
CA ALA A 144 -47.04 49.46 -17.15
C ALA A 144 -45.63 50.07 -17.01
N GLU A 145 -45.51 51.38 -16.81
CA GLU A 145 -44.22 52.06 -16.58
C GLU A 145 -43.56 51.56 -15.27
N ARG A 146 -44.30 51.51 -14.16
CA ARG A 146 -43.79 51.00 -12.87
C ARG A 146 -43.41 49.52 -12.90
N ILE A 147 -44.12 48.69 -13.68
CA ILE A 147 -43.73 47.29 -13.90
C ILE A 147 -42.47 47.22 -14.77
N SER A 148 -42.33 48.08 -15.78
CA SER A 148 -41.12 48.16 -16.61
C SER A 148 -39.88 48.57 -15.81
N GLU A 149 -40.01 49.54 -14.89
CA GLU A 149 -38.96 49.88 -13.93
C GLU A 149 -38.60 48.67 -13.03
N SER A 150 -39.61 47.93 -12.58
CA SER A 150 -39.44 46.75 -11.72
C SER A 150 -38.77 45.58 -12.46
N LEU A 151 -39.10 45.38 -13.75
CA LEU A 151 -38.44 44.42 -14.64
C LEU A 151 -36.97 44.81 -14.84
N ALA A 152 -36.66 46.05 -15.22
CA ALA A 152 -35.28 46.50 -15.41
C ALA A 152 -34.43 46.38 -14.13
N ALA A 153 -35.03 46.57 -12.95
CA ALA A 153 -34.36 46.30 -11.67
C ALA A 153 -34.13 44.79 -11.45
N LEU A 154 -35.12 43.94 -11.74
CA LEU A 154 -35.02 42.50 -11.61
C LEU A 154 -34.07 41.86 -12.63
N GLU A 155 -33.95 42.41 -13.85
CA GLU A 155 -32.95 41.99 -14.83
C GLU A 155 -31.53 42.21 -14.31
N LYS A 156 -31.27 43.38 -13.71
CA LYS A 156 -29.98 43.69 -13.11
C LYS A 156 -29.63 42.79 -11.92
N ASP A 157 -30.62 42.42 -11.10
CA ASP A 157 -30.42 41.45 -10.03
C ASP A 157 -30.30 40.00 -10.57
N LYS A 158 -30.98 39.64 -11.67
CA LYS A 158 -30.81 38.38 -12.41
C LYS A 158 -29.37 38.25 -12.94
N ASP A 159 -28.82 39.28 -13.58
CA ASP A 159 -27.43 39.29 -14.08
C ASP A 159 -26.41 39.16 -12.95
N ARG A 160 -26.67 39.81 -11.81
CA ARG A 160 -25.86 39.68 -10.59
C ARG A 160 -25.93 38.27 -10.01
N LEU A 161 -27.11 37.64 -9.97
CA LEU A 161 -27.29 36.26 -9.49
C LEU A 161 -26.66 35.24 -10.45
N LEU A 162 -26.74 35.45 -11.76
CA LEU A 162 -26.04 34.64 -12.76
C LEU A 162 -24.51 34.75 -12.62
N THR A 163 -23.99 35.95 -12.34
CA THR A 163 -22.55 36.14 -12.02
C THR A 163 -22.18 35.35 -10.76
N ALA A 164 -22.95 35.48 -9.68
CA ALA A 164 -22.71 34.75 -8.43
C ALA A 164 -22.86 33.22 -8.58
N LEU A 165 -23.67 32.75 -9.54
CA LEU A 165 -23.78 31.33 -9.88
C LEU A 165 -22.50 30.84 -10.56
N ARG A 166 -21.96 31.59 -11.54
CA ARG A 166 -20.66 31.27 -12.16
C ARG A 166 -19.52 31.29 -11.14
N ASP A 167 -19.51 32.25 -10.22
CA ASP A 167 -18.53 32.27 -9.13
C ASP A 167 -18.63 31.00 -8.24
N ALA A 168 -19.86 30.56 -7.91
CA ALA A 168 -20.09 29.36 -7.11
C ALA A 168 -19.77 28.05 -7.86
N GLU A 169 -20.00 27.99 -9.17
CA GLU A 169 -19.58 26.90 -10.06
C GLU A 169 -18.05 26.79 -10.11
N LEU A 170 -17.34 27.92 -10.29
CA LEU A 170 -15.87 27.96 -10.31
C LEU A 170 -15.25 27.57 -8.96
N ASP A 171 -15.81 28.05 -7.86
CA ASP A 171 -15.40 27.62 -6.51
C ASP A 171 -15.57 26.10 -6.34
N TYR A 172 -16.67 25.52 -6.84
CA TYR A 172 -16.93 24.08 -6.77
C TYR A 172 -15.97 23.25 -7.65
N ASP A 173 -15.80 23.62 -8.93
CA ASP A 173 -14.88 22.94 -9.86
C ASP A 173 -13.42 22.96 -9.37
N SER A 174 -13.02 24.04 -8.67
CA SER A 174 -11.71 24.16 -8.01
C SER A 174 -11.54 23.16 -6.86
N VAL A 175 -12.61 22.83 -6.12
CA VAL A 175 -12.54 21.87 -5.02
C VAL A 175 -12.64 20.42 -5.51
N ASP A 176 -13.30 20.16 -6.64
CA ASP A 176 -13.18 18.88 -7.33
C ASP A 176 -11.72 18.62 -7.81
N LEU A 177 -10.96 19.68 -8.14
CA LEU A 177 -9.52 19.57 -8.44
C LEU A 177 -8.67 19.37 -7.18
N GLU A 178 -8.96 20.07 -6.07
CA GLU A 178 -8.30 19.81 -4.77
C GLU A 178 -8.53 18.36 -4.30
N LEU A 179 -9.72 17.81 -4.53
CA LEU A 179 -10.07 16.44 -4.15
C LEU A 179 -9.32 15.41 -5.01
N GLN A 180 -9.04 15.73 -6.28
CA GLN A 180 -8.20 14.93 -7.15
C GLN A 180 -6.72 14.93 -6.71
N ASP A 181 -6.13 16.10 -6.40
CA ASP A 181 -4.76 16.21 -5.86
C ASP A 181 -4.58 15.37 -4.57
N VAL A 182 -5.62 15.35 -3.73
CA VAL A 182 -5.65 14.53 -2.52
C VAL A 182 -5.62 13.03 -2.83
N LEU A 183 -6.35 12.56 -3.85
CA LEU A 183 -6.31 11.15 -4.28
C LEU A 183 -4.95 10.80 -4.93
N GLU A 184 -4.40 11.68 -5.77
CA GLU A 184 -3.07 11.49 -6.37
C GLU A 184 -1.98 11.44 -5.29
N SER A 185 -2.09 12.28 -4.26
CA SER A 185 -1.23 12.23 -3.07
C SER A 185 -1.40 10.97 -2.23
N ARG A 186 -2.63 10.42 -2.13
CA ARG A 186 -2.87 9.14 -1.46
C ARG A 186 -2.19 7.99 -2.20
N ILE A 187 -2.26 7.99 -3.53
CA ILE A 187 -1.55 7.03 -4.38
C ILE A 187 -0.04 7.17 -4.17
N ALA A 188 0.52 8.37 -4.24
CA ALA A 188 1.96 8.61 -4.06
C ALA A 188 2.48 8.17 -2.67
N VAL A 189 1.72 8.38 -1.59
CA VAL A 189 2.10 7.92 -0.25
C VAL A 189 2.05 6.39 -0.12
N GLU A 190 1.09 5.71 -0.75
CA GLU A 190 1.06 4.24 -0.76
C GLU A 190 2.09 3.61 -1.71
N GLU A 191 2.47 4.28 -2.80
CA GLU A 191 3.62 3.93 -3.64
C GLU A 191 4.95 4.04 -2.85
N GLU A 192 5.13 5.13 -2.09
CA GLU A 192 6.28 5.29 -1.19
C GLU A 192 6.28 4.22 -0.08
N ALA A 193 5.12 3.96 0.54
CA ALA A 193 4.99 2.94 1.57
C ALA A 193 5.35 1.53 1.05
N ALA A 194 4.86 1.16 -0.14
CA ALA A 194 5.19 -0.11 -0.77
C ALA A 194 6.70 -0.24 -1.03
N ALA A 195 7.33 0.79 -1.60
CA ALA A 195 8.75 0.79 -1.90
C ALA A 195 9.63 0.73 -0.63
N LEU A 196 9.26 1.45 0.43
CA LEU A 196 9.98 1.43 1.71
C LEU A 196 9.84 0.07 2.43
N LEU A 197 8.64 -0.53 2.41
CA LEU A 197 8.40 -1.86 3.01
C LEU A 197 9.09 -2.98 2.23
N GLU A 198 9.14 -2.90 0.89
CA GLU A 198 9.87 -3.85 0.04
C GLU A 198 11.39 -3.73 0.24
N GLN A 199 11.94 -2.51 0.25
CA GLN A 199 13.35 -2.28 0.56
C GLN A 199 13.70 -2.75 1.98
N PHE A 200 12.86 -2.46 2.98
CA PHE A 200 13.07 -2.94 4.34
C PHE A 200 13.06 -4.47 4.43
N ALA A 201 12.11 -5.15 3.76
CA ALA A 201 12.05 -6.61 3.72
C ALA A 201 13.29 -7.20 3.05
N LYS A 202 13.81 -6.55 2.01
CA LYS A 202 15.06 -6.93 1.34
C LYS A 202 16.28 -6.75 2.24
N ASP A 203 16.48 -5.56 2.83
CA ASP A 203 17.58 -5.26 3.76
C ASP A 203 17.59 -6.25 4.94
N ALA A 204 16.41 -6.55 5.49
CA ALA A 204 16.25 -7.51 6.57
C ALA A 204 16.53 -8.95 6.13
N THR A 205 16.26 -9.32 4.87
CA THR A 205 16.64 -10.64 4.31
C THR A 205 18.15 -10.76 4.15
N GLU A 206 18.81 -9.74 3.57
CA GLU A 206 20.27 -9.73 3.44
C GLU A 206 20.98 -9.74 4.81
N HIS A 207 20.37 -9.13 5.83
CA HIS A 207 20.81 -9.25 7.21
C HIS A 207 20.56 -10.65 7.81
N ALA A 208 19.37 -11.23 7.60
CA ALA A 208 19.00 -12.57 8.09
C ALA A 208 19.99 -13.63 7.60
N ASP A 209 20.23 -13.69 6.29
CA ASP A 209 21.11 -14.69 5.69
C ASP A 209 22.58 -14.48 6.10
N SER A 210 23.02 -13.24 6.35
CA SER A 210 24.34 -12.95 6.91
C SER A 210 24.47 -13.41 8.37
N VAL A 211 23.44 -13.22 9.20
CA VAL A 211 23.44 -13.61 10.62
C VAL A 211 23.30 -15.12 10.79
N SER A 212 22.45 -15.78 9.99
CA SER A 212 22.35 -17.25 9.95
C SER A 212 23.69 -17.86 9.59
N LYS A 213 24.31 -17.39 8.49
CA LYS A 213 25.64 -17.87 8.07
C LYS A 213 26.73 -17.63 9.13
N GLN A 214 26.70 -16.51 9.84
CA GLN A 214 27.64 -16.26 10.94
C GLN A 214 27.39 -17.20 12.13
N ALA A 215 26.13 -17.50 12.46
CA ALA A 215 25.77 -18.45 13.51
C ALA A 215 26.14 -19.90 13.13
N GLU A 216 25.96 -20.29 11.86
CA GLU A 216 26.41 -21.57 11.30
C GLU A 216 27.93 -21.72 11.35
N GLU A 217 28.70 -20.72 10.88
CA GLU A 217 30.17 -20.75 10.93
C GLU A 217 30.70 -20.80 12.37
N MET A 218 30.10 -20.04 13.30
CA MET A 218 30.49 -20.07 14.71
C MET A 218 30.13 -21.39 15.40
N SER A 219 28.92 -21.92 15.15
CA SER A 219 28.47 -23.17 15.77
C SER A 219 29.20 -24.39 15.22
N SER A 220 29.49 -24.47 13.91
CA SER A 220 30.35 -25.52 13.33
C SER A 220 31.72 -25.53 14.03
N LYS A 221 32.34 -24.35 14.19
CA LYS A 221 33.63 -24.21 14.85
C LYS A 221 33.62 -24.60 16.34
N GLU A 222 32.55 -24.28 17.08
CA GLU A 222 32.41 -24.76 18.47
C GLU A 222 32.15 -26.28 18.54
N ILE A 223 31.39 -26.84 17.59
CA ILE A 223 31.16 -28.29 17.48
C ILE A 223 32.47 -29.03 17.15
N GLU A 224 33.26 -28.55 16.18
CA GLU A 224 34.56 -29.11 15.80
C GLU A 224 35.56 -29.09 16.97
N GLY A 225 35.61 -27.97 17.71
CA GLY A 225 36.43 -27.85 18.92
C GLY A 225 35.98 -28.78 20.06
N TRP A 226 34.66 -28.94 20.24
CA TRP A 226 34.09 -29.89 21.19
C TRP A 226 34.37 -31.36 20.80
N GLN A 227 34.21 -31.71 19.51
CA GLN A 227 34.53 -33.04 18.98
C GLN A 227 36.00 -33.39 19.21
N THR A 228 36.92 -32.50 18.81
CA THR A 228 38.37 -32.67 19.02
C THR A 228 38.72 -32.87 20.50
N SER A 229 38.04 -32.14 21.39
CA SER A 229 38.24 -32.25 22.85
C SER A 229 37.69 -33.58 23.41
N MET A 230 36.55 -34.05 22.89
CA MET A 230 35.94 -35.32 23.26
C MET A 230 36.78 -36.52 22.79
N GLU A 231 37.30 -36.48 21.56
CA GLU A 231 38.21 -37.49 21.03
C GLU A 231 39.49 -37.59 21.88
N LEU A 232 40.09 -36.45 22.23
CA LEU A 232 41.27 -36.40 23.11
C LEU A 232 40.98 -36.96 24.52
N LEU A 233 39.80 -36.67 25.09
CA LEU A 233 39.39 -37.22 26.38
C LEU A 233 39.15 -38.75 26.30
N GLN A 234 38.55 -39.21 25.20
CA GLN A 234 38.29 -40.64 24.97
C GLN A 234 39.58 -41.44 24.75
N ILE A 235 40.59 -40.85 24.11
CA ILE A 235 41.96 -41.42 24.03
C ILE A 235 42.57 -41.54 25.43
N LYS A 236 42.61 -40.45 26.21
CA LYS A 236 43.15 -40.48 27.60
C LYS A 236 42.46 -41.52 28.47
N LYS A 237 41.13 -41.67 28.33
CA LYS A 237 40.36 -42.67 29.07
C LYS A 237 40.81 -44.09 28.73
N LEU A 238 40.97 -44.42 27.44
CA LEU A 238 41.47 -45.72 27.00
C LEU A 238 42.92 -45.96 27.46
N GLU A 239 43.78 -44.94 27.43
CA GLU A 239 45.16 -45.03 27.95
C GLU A 239 45.18 -45.35 29.45
N MET A 240 44.33 -44.66 30.24
CA MET A 240 44.19 -44.88 31.68
C MET A 240 43.56 -46.24 32.03
N GLU A 241 42.55 -46.69 31.28
CA GLU A 241 41.96 -48.03 31.44
C GLU A 241 43.03 -49.12 31.22
N VAL A 242 43.88 -48.97 30.20
CA VAL A 242 45.00 -49.88 29.92
C VAL A 242 46.08 -49.82 31.01
N GLU A 243 46.48 -48.64 31.50
CA GLU A 243 47.45 -48.56 32.60
C GLU A 243 46.89 -49.15 33.90
N THR A 244 45.60 -48.95 34.18
CA THR A 244 44.92 -49.49 35.36
C THR A 244 44.91 -51.03 35.37
N GLU A 245 44.52 -51.65 34.26
CA GLU A 245 44.58 -53.12 34.11
C GLU A 245 46.01 -53.66 34.25
N LEU A 246 47.02 -52.96 33.70
CA LEU A 246 48.43 -53.34 33.84
C LEU A 246 48.93 -53.23 35.30
N VAL A 247 48.53 -52.19 36.03
CA VAL A 247 48.90 -52.00 37.44
C VAL A 247 48.18 -53.02 38.35
N LEU A 248 46.91 -53.33 38.09
CA LEU A 248 46.17 -54.38 38.81
C LEU A 248 46.75 -55.78 38.54
N ALA A 249 47.12 -56.07 37.29
CA ALA A 249 47.82 -57.31 36.94
C ALA A 249 49.20 -57.41 37.62
N ALA A 250 49.95 -56.31 37.69
CA ALA A 250 51.23 -56.25 38.40
C ALA A 250 51.06 -56.48 39.92
N ARG A 251 50.03 -55.88 40.54
CA ARG A 251 49.68 -56.08 41.96
C ARG A 251 49.33 -57.54 42.26
N SER A 252 48.48 -58.15 41.42
CA SER A 252 48.11 -59.57 41.53
C SER A 252 49.32 -60.50 41.34
N GLY A 253 50.20 -60.18 40.38
CA GLY A 253 51.46 -60.90 40.17
C GLY A 253 52.44 -60.78 41.35
N LEU A 254 52.53 -59.60 41.98
CA LEU A 254 53.32 -59.38 43.19
C LEU A 254 52.75 -60.17 44.38
N GLU A 255 51.45 -60.07 44.63
CA GLU A 255 50.75 -60.77 45.72
C GLU A 255 50.92 -62.30 45.58
N GLY A 256 50.73 -62.84 44.38
CA GLY A 256 50.99 -64.26 44.09
C GLY A 256 52.45 -64.67 44.26
N SER A 257 53.40 -63.78 43.97
CA SER A 257 54.84 -64.02 44.16
C SER A 257 55.23 -64.03 45.65
N VAL A 258 54.71 -63.07 46.42
CA VAL A 258 54.90 -63.00 47.88
C VAL A 258 54.30 -64.24 48.55
N GLU A 259 53.05 -64.60 48.23
CA GLU A 259 52.38 -65.77 48.78
C GLU A 259 53.09 -67.08 48.41
N HIS A 260 53.67 -67.18 47.20
CA HIS A 260 54.50 -68.33 46.83
C HIS A 260 55.80 -68.39 47.66
N LEU A 261 56.51 -67.28 47.85
CA LEU A 261 57.78 -67.26 48.56
C LEU A 261 57.64 -67.58 50.05
N ILE A 262 56.59 -67.09 50.71
CA ILE A 262 56.33 -67.38 52.14
C ILE A 262 55.61 -68.72 52.37
N LYS A 263 55.26 -69.46 51.31
CA LYS A 263 54.40 -70.66 51.37
C LYS A 263 55.02 -71.81 52.16
N ASP A 264 56.33 -72.01 52.00
CA ASP A 264 57.05 -73.09 52.65
C ASP A 264 57.38 -72.72 54.10
N ASP A 265 57.78 -71.47 54.36
CA ASP A 265 57.98 -70.92 55.72
C ASP A 265 56.68 -70.91 56.56
N LYS A 266 55.52 -70.62 55.95
CA LYS A 266 54.20 -70.78 56.59
C LYS A 266 53.95 -72.23 57.01
N ARG A 267 54.25 -73.21 56.13
CA ARG A 267 54.07 -74.64 56.45
C ARG A 267 55.07 -75.12 57.49
N GLU A 268 56.29 -74.59 57.51
CA GLU A 268 57.29 -74.85 58.56
C GLU A 268 56.80 -74.37 59.93
N LYS A 269 56.29 -73.13 60.01
CA LYS A 269 55.67 -72.56 61.21
C LYS A 269 54.51 -73.41 61.75
N ASP A 270 53.57 -73.80 60.87
CA ASP A 270 52.41 -74.62 61.23
C ASP A 270 52.78 -76.05 61.68
N MET A 271 53.88 -76.60 61.16
CA MET A 271 54.42 -77.91 61.54
C MET A 271 55.13 -77.86 62.91
N LEU A 272 55.95 -76.83 63.14
CA LEU A 272 56.67 -76.64 64.40
C LEU A 272 55.71 -76.41 65.58
N SER A 273 54.66 -75.62 65.38
CA SER A 273 53.60 -75.40 66.39
C SER A 273 53.01 -76.72 66.88
N LYS A 274 52.55 -77.59 65.97
CA LYS A 274 51.92 -78.89 66.30
C LYS A 274 52.88 -79.89 66.95
N LYS A 275 54.19 -79.72 66.75
CA LYS A 275 55.23 -80.55 67.38
C LYS A 275 55.44 -80.18 68.85
N GLY A 276 55.22 -78.91 69.23
CA GLY A 276 55.22 -78.46 70.62
C GLY A 276 54.08 -79.06 71.44
N ASP A 277 52.87 -79.13 70.86
CA ASP A 277 51.68 -79.72 71.51
C ASP A 277 51.95 -81.17 71.96
N THR A 278 52.56 -81.99 71.09
CA THR A 278 52.88 -83.39 71.38
C THR A 278 53.92 -83.58 72.49
N LEU A 279 54.95 -82.73 72.55
CA LEU A 279 56.03 -82.85 73.53
C LEU A 279 55.61 -82.45 74.96
N THR A 280 54.49 -81.72 75.09
CA THR A 280 53.92 -81.32 76.38
C THR A 280 53.44 -82.50 77.22
N VAL A 281 53.10 -83.64 76.59
CA VAL A 281 52.65 -84.87 77.28
C VAL A 281 53.82 -85.67 77.86
N GLU A 282 54.97 -85.68 77.18
CA GLU A 282 56.17 -86.45 77.59
C GLU A 282 56.98 -85.74 78.70
N LEU A 283 56.68 -84.47 78.96
CA LEU A 283 57.44 -83.57 79.85
C LEU A 283 57.45 -84.00 81.33
N ALA A 284 56.47 -84.78 81.79
CA ALA A 284 56.36 -85.20 83.19
C ALA A 284 57.46 -86.16 83.65
N GLU A 285 58.00 -87.00 82.75
CA GLU A 285 59.04 -87.99 83.08
C GLU A 285 60.47 -87.44 82.88
N LEU A 286 60.60 -86.29 82.21
CA LEU A 286 61.87 -85.72 81.76
C LEU A 286 62.37 -84.53 82.60
N LEU A 287 61.88 -84.35 83.83
CA LEU A 287 62.20 -83.21 84.69
C LEU A 287 63.70 -83.01 85.03
N GLU A 288 64.55 -84.03 84.90
CA GLU A 288 66.02 -83.88 85.00
C GLU A 288 66.68 -83.53 83.65
N LEU A 289 66.06 -83.92 82.52
CA LEU A 289 66.47 -83.50 81.18
C LEU A 289 66.00 -82.06 80.87
N VAL A 290 64.97 -81.55 81.56
CA VAL A 290 64.49 -80.16 81.44
C VAL A 290 65.64 -79.16 81.47
N ARG A 291 66.61 -79.30 82.38
CA ARG A 291 67.72 -78.33 82.49
C ARG A 291 68.71 -78.34 81.31
N LEU A 292 68.67 -79.38 80.47
CA LEU A 292 69.34 -79.41 79.16
C LEU A 292 68.42 -78.93 78.04
N LYS A 293 67.12 -79.26 78.11
CA LYS A 293 66.11 -78.80 77.13
C LYS A 293 65.73 -77.33 77.26
N GLU A 294 65.93 -76.66 78.41
CA GLU A 294 65.74 -75.22 78.56
C GLU A 294 66.60 -74.42 77.58
N ALA A 295 67.84 -74.86 77.33
CA ALA A 295 68.71 -74.28 76.29
C ALA A 295 68.17 -74.56 74.88
N GLU A 296 67.69 -75.77 74.62
CA GLU A 296 67.13 -76.16 73.32
C GLU A 296 65.75 -75.51 73.03
N ILE A 297 64.99 -75.13 74.07
CA ILE A 297 63.77 -74.33 73.97
C ILE A 297 64.11 -72.87 73.66
N ALA A 298 65.15 -72.31 74.27
CA ALA A 298 65.67 -71.01 73.88
C ALA A 298 66.17 -71.02 72.41
N GLU A 299 66.81 -72.11 71.98
CA GLU A 299 67.26 -72.29 70.59
C GLU A 299 66.09 -72.49 69.61
N ASN A 300 65.04 -73.25 69.95
CA ASN A 300 63.83 -73.37 69.11
C ASN A 300 63.05 -72.05 69.04
N ASN A 301 62.97 -71.29 70.13
CA ASN A 301 62.37 -69.94 70.10
C ASN A 301 63.20 -68.98 69.25
N ALA A 302 64.53 -69.07 69.30
CA ALA A 302 65.42 -68.33 68.40
C ALA A 302 65.22 -68.74 66.93
N GLN A 303 65.04 -70.02 66.61
CA GLN A 303 64.75 -70.49 65.26
C GLN A 303 63.36 -70.05 64.77
N ILE A 304 62.33 -70.08 65.62
CA ILE A 304 60.99 -69.55 65.29
C ILE A 304 61.06 -68.04 65.03
N GLN A 305 61.83 -67.31 65.84
CA GLN A 305 62.08 -65.89 65.63
C GLN A 305 62.88 -65.65 64.34
N GLU A 306 63.90 -66.45 64.04
CA GLU A 306 64.66 -66.40 62.78
C GLU A 306 63.75 -66.64 61.56
N VAL A 307 62.85 -67.63 61.59
CA VAL A 307 61.85 -67.84 60.52
C VAL A 307 60.90 -66.64 60.41
N GLN A 308 60.45 -66.08 61.53
CA GLN A 308 59.59 -64.89 61.53
C GLN A 308 60.34 -63.64 61.02
N GLU A 309 61.64 -63.52 61.28
CA GLU A 309 62.52 -62.49 60.74
C GLU A 309 62.80 -62.73 59.24
N ARG A 310 62.96 -63.97 58.77
CA ARG A 310 63.04 -64.32 57.34
C ARG A 310 61.76 -63.91 56.59
N ILE A 311 60.58 -64.26 57.12
CA ILE A 311 59.29 -63.84 56.55
C ILE A 311 59.18 -62.31 56.54
N SER A 312 59.52 -61.65 57.65
CA SER A 312 59.46 -60.19 57.76
C SER A 312 60.44 -59.49 56.81
N ALA A 313 61.62 -60.08 56.57
CA ALA A 313 62.60 -59.60 55.59
C ALA A 313 62.13 -59.81 54.14
N VAL A 314 61.43 -60.90 53.83
CA VAL A 314 60.79 -61.08 52.50
C VAL A 314 59.70 -60.04 52.27
N VAL A 315 58.81 -59.82 53.24
CA VAL A 315 57.77 -58.77 53.17
C VAL A 315 58.42 -57.39 53.04
N SER A 316 59.45 -57.08 53.84
CA SER A 316 60.15 -55.79 53.80
C SER A 316 60.88 -55.54 52.47
N ARG A 317 61.40 -56.58 51.80
CA ARG A 317 62.00 -56.48 50.46
C ARG A 317 61.00 -56.06 49.38
N PHE A 318 59.72 -56.44 49.53
CA PHE A 318 58.66 -56.07 48.60
C PHE A 318 57.85 -54.84 49.03
N HIS A 319 58.03 -54.34 50.27
CA HIS A 319 57.34 -53.15 50.77
C HIS A 319 57.58 -51.90 49.89
N GLY A 320 58.78 -51.74 49.30
CA GLY A 320 59.04 -50.67 48.34
C GLY A 320 58.12 -50.77 47.12
N SER A 321 58.16 -51.90 46.42
CA SER A 321 57.31 -52.16 45.24
C SER A 321 55.81 -52.13 45.56
N GLN A 322 55.39 -52.56 46.75
CA GLN A 322 54.01 -52.43 47.22
C GLN A 322 53.62 -50.95 47.36
N SER A 323 54.48 -50.13 47.98
CA SER A 323 54.26 -48.68 48.11
C SER A 323 54.24 -47.99 46.75
N ASP A 324 55.11 -48.38 45.81
CA ASP A 324 55.13 -47.83 44.44
C ASP A 324 53.84 -48.17 43.67
N ILE A 325 53.31 -49.38 43.84
CA ILE A 325 52.04 -49.83 43.26
C ILE A 325 50.86 -49.10 43.88
N ASP A 326 50.80 -48.99 45.21
CA ASP A 326 49.69 -48.32 45.90
C ASP A 326 49.71 -46.79 45.64
N MET A 327 50.89 -46.15 45.54
CA MET A 327 51.02 -44.77 45.05
C MET A 327 50.52 -44.62 43.60
N LYS A 328 50.82 -45.58 42.71
CA LYS A 328 50.27 -45.59 41.35
C LYS A 328 48.75 -45.76 41.32
N ILE A 329 48.18 -46.61 42.18
CA ILE A 329 46.73 -46.79 42.27
C ILE A 329 46.05 -45.50 42.73
N ASN A 330 46.60 -44.81 43.73
CA ASN A 330 46.07 -43.52 44.17
C ASN A 330 46.17 -42.45 43.06
N SER A 331 47.29 -42.39 42.34
CA SER A 331 47.49 -41.49 41.19
C SER A 331 46.51 -41.78 40.04
N LEU A 332 46.22 -43.06 39.77
CA LEU A 332 45.22 -43.48 38.78
C LEU A 332 43.78 -43.15 39.23
N GLN A 333 43.49 -43.18 40.53
CA GLN A 333 42.21 -42.73 41.08
C GLN A 333 42.06 -41.21 40.95
N GLU A 334 43.13 -40.43 41.21
CA GLU A 334 43.14 -38.99 40.94
C GLU A 334 42.92 -38.69 39.45
N SER A 335 43.60 -39.39 38.53
CA SER A 335 43.37 -39.20 37.09
C SER A 335 41.98 -39.63 36.63
N GLN A 336 41.41 -40.69 37.20
CA GLN A 336 40.03 -41.12 36.94
C GLN A 336 39.04 -40.01 37.32
N THR A 337 39.11 -39.49 38.56
CA THR A 337 38.21 -38.40 38.99
C THR A 337 38.35 -37.14 38.13
N LYS A 338 39.55 -36.88 37.59
CA LYS A 338 39.77 -35.79 36.64
C LYS A 338 39.15 -36.05 35.25
N ILE A 339 39.22 -37.28 34.75
CA ILE A 339 38.55 -37.65 33.49
C ILE A 339 37.02 -37.57 33.63
N ASP A 340 36.47 -37.90 34.81
CA ASP A 340 35.04 -37.73 35.08
C ASP A 340 34.64 -36.25 35.12
N GLN A 341 35.44 -35.38 35.76
CA GLN A 341 35.25 -33.92 35.75
C GLN A 341 35.35 -33.32 34.34
N ASP A 342 36.38 -33.70 33.55
CA ASP A 342 36.54 -33.28 32.16
C ASP A 342 35.33 -33.77 31.30
N THR A 343 34.75 -34.94 31.62
CA THR A 343 33.56 -35.48 30.95
C THR A 343 32.31 -34.63 31.25
N GLU A 344 32.06 -34.30 32.52
CA GLU A 344 30.94 -33.43 32.91
C GLU A 344 31.05 -32.04 32.28
N ALA A 345 32.26 -31.46 32.26
CA ALA A 345 32.54 -30.18 31.62
C ALA A 345 32.23 -30.20 30.10
N LEU A 346 32.60 -31.26 29.38
CA LEU A 346 32.25 -31.41 27.96
C LEU A 346 30.75 -31.66 27.73
N VAL A 347 30.03 -32.30 28.66
CA VAL A 347 28.57 -32.43 28.58
C VAL A 347 27.88 -31.07 28.77
N LEU A 348 28.34 -30.25 29.72
CA LEU A 348 27.86 -28.87 29.89
C LEU A 348 28.13 -28.03 28.64
N LYS A 349 29.36 -28.06 28.11
CA LYS A 349 29.73 -27.32 26.88
C LYS A 349 28.90 -27.75 25.66
N LYS A 350 28.55 -29.04 25.54
CA LYS A 350 27.61 -29.52 24.50
C LYS A 350 26.22 -28.89 24.65
N ASN A 351 25.70 -28.83 25.87
CA ASN A 351 24.38 -28.26 26.14
C ASN A 351 24.36 -26.74 25.89
N GLU A 352 25.45 -26.03 26.21
CA GLU A 352 25.62 -24.62 25.81
C GLU A 352 25.54 -24.44 24.29
N ILE A 353 26.28 -25.23 23.51
CA ILE A 353 26.29 -25.16 22.03
C ILE A 353 24.87 -25.39 21.48
N VAL A 354 24.17 -26.41 21.95
CA VAL A 354 22.78 -26.71 21.53
C VAL A 354 21.81 -25.58 21.88
N ASN A 355 21.97 -24.94 23.05
CA ASN A 355 21.16 -23.80 23.45
C ASN A 355 21.46 -22.55 22.60
N CYS A 356 22.73 -22.32 22.25
CA CYS A 356 23.13 -21.23 21.35
C CYS A 356 22.53 -21.40 19.95
N ILE A 357 22.58 -22.62 19.40
CA ILE A 357 21.99 -22.94 18.08
C ILE A 357 20.47 -22.71 18.11
N SER A 358 19.75 -23.29 19.07
CA SER A 358 18.28 -23.12 19.13
C SER A 358 17.84 -21.66 19.36
N SER A 359 18.64 -20.86 20.08
CA SER A 359 18.40 -19.41 20.20
C SER A 359 18.69 -18.64 18.92
N ALA A 360 19.56 -19.12 18.03
CA ALA A 360 19.81 -18.51 16.72
C ALA A 360 18.71 -18.90 15.72
N GLU A 361 18.35 -20.18 15.65
CA GLU A 361 17.25 -20.70 14.82
C GLU A 361 15.92 -20.00 15.12
N GLN A 362 15.59 -19.79 16.41
CA GLN A 362 14.37 -19.05 16.78
C GLN A 362 14.41 -17.60 16.28
N LYS A 363 15.53 -16.89 16.46
CA LYS A 363 15.65 -15.48 16.01
C LYS A 363 15.58 -15.34 14.50
N ASP A 364 16.14 -16.29 13.75
CA ASP A 364 16.00 -16.35 12.29
C ASP A 364 14.55 -16.59 11.88
N SER A 365 13.85 -17.50 12.55
CA SER A 365 12.41 -17.75 12.34
C SER A 365 11.57 -16.49 12.61
N ASP A 366 11.76 -15.84 13.76
CA ASP A 366 11.05 -14.61 14.15
C ASP A 366 11.29 -13.48 13.12
N LEU A 367 12.55 -13.31 12.70
CA LEU A 367 12.95 -12.33 11.69
C LEU A 367 12.35 -12.64 10.31
N ARG A 368 12.30 -13.91 9.89
CA ARG A 368 11.65 -14.32 8.63
C ARG A 368 10.14 -14.13 8.67
N GLU A 369 9.47 -14.28 9.81
CA GLU A 369 8.05 -13.91 9.94
C GLU A 369 7.85 -12.39 9.70
N ILE A 370 8.68 -11.54 10.31
CA ILE A 370 8.67 -10.09 10.11
C ILE A 370 8.91 -9.72 8.63
N ILE A 371 9.90 -10.33 7.98
CA ILE A 371 10.20 -10.11 6.54
C ILE A 371 9.00 -10.46 5.66
N ASN A 372 8.39 -11.63 5.88
CA ASN A 372 7.21 -12.07 5.13
C ASN A 372 6.01 -11.15 5.34
N ALA A 373 5.78 -10.68 6.58
CA ALA A 373 4.76 -9.70 6.89
C ALA A 373 4.99 -8.40 6.10
N CYS A 374 6.20 -7.83 6.12
CA CYS A 374 6.54 -6.61 5.37
C CYS A 374 6.36 -6.77 3.86
N SER A 375 6.77 -7.92 3.29
CA SER A 375 6.54 -8.21 1.86
C SER A 375 5.05 -8.31 1.51
N SER A 376 4.22 -8.85 2.42
CA SER A 376 2.75 -8.91 2.22
C SER A 376 2.09 -7.53 2.32
N GLU A 377 2.57 -6.68 3.24
CA GLU A 377 2.11 -5.30 3.45
C GLU A 377 2.45 -4.41 2.24
N ALA A 378 3.67 -4.54 1.71
CA ALA A 378 4.09 -3.87 0.47
C ALA A 378 3.21 -4.24 -0.73
N LYS A 379 2.91 -5.54 -0.91
CA LYS A 379 2.03 -6.04 -1.98
C LYS A 379 0.59 -5.52 -1.82
N ALA A 380 0.05 -5.47 -0.61
CA ALA A 380 -1.26 -4.90 -0.35
C ALA A 380 -1.33 -3.40 -0.71
N CYS A 381 -0.28 -2.62 -0.38
CA CYS A 381 -0.16 -1.22 -0.80
C CYS A 381 -0.12 -1.10 -2.34
N GLN A 382 0.69 -1.93 -3.02
CA GLN A 382 0.83 -1.92 -4.48
C GLN A 382 -0.50 -2.25 -5.20
N GLN A 383 -1.24 -3.25 -4.73
CA GLN A 383 -2.57 -3.60 -5.25
C GLN A 383 -3.59 -2.48 -4.98
N SER A 384 -3.55 -1.85 -3.81
CA SER A 384 -4.42 -0.72 -3.44
C SER A 384 -4.17 0.51 -4.30
N VAL A 385 -2.90 0.79 -4.60
CA VAL A 385 -2.47 1.79 -5.61
C VAL A 385 -3.03 1.49 -7.00
N GLU A 386 -2.97 0.24 -7.46
CA GLU A 386 -3.50 -0.14 -8.78
C GLU A 386 -5.00 0.13 -8.90
N ILE A 387 -5.79 -0.32 -7.91
CA ILE A 387 -7.25 -0.10 -7.92
C ILE A 387 -7.58 1.40 -7.83
N ARG A 388 -6.93 2.17 -6.95
CA ARG A 388 -7.19 3.62 -6.89
C ARG A 388 -6.85 4.31 -8.20
N ARG A 389 -5.78 3.90 -8.91
CA ARG A 389 -5.43 4.44 -10.23
C ARG A 389 -6.47 4.09 -11.29
N LYS A 390 -6.99 2.85 -11.31
CA LYS A 390 -8.10 2.44 -12.19
C LYS A 390 -9.38 3.25 -11.94
N LEU A 391 -9.77 3.43 -10.67
CA LEU A 391 -10.96 4.19 -10.30
C LEU A 391 -10.81 5.69 -10.58
N ALA A 392 -9.63 6.27 -10.34
CA ALA A 392 -9.32 7.67 -10.70
C ALA A 392 -9.50 7.93 -12.21
N LEU A 393 -9.00 7.02 -13.05
CA LEU A 393 -9.17 7.10 -14.51
C LEU A 393 -10.65 7.00 -14.94
N SER A 394 -11.45 6.16 -14.28
CA SER A 394 -12.91 6.07 -14.50
C SER A 394 -13.61 7.41 -14.25
N ILE A 395 -13.27 8.07 -13.13
CA ILE A 395 -13.85 9.37 -12.75
C ILE A 395 -13.40 10.49 -13.70
N LEU A 396 -12.12 10.53 -14.05
CA LEU A 396 -11.58 11.50 -15.01
C LEU A 396 -12.26 11.36 -16.38
N LYS A 397 -12.46 10.13 -16.86
CA LYS A 397 -13.18 9.86 -18.11
C LYS A 397 -14.64 10.29 -18.03
N SER A 398 -15.34 9.97 -16.94
CA SER A 398 -16.72 10.41 -16.68
C SER A 398 -16.86 11.94 -16.66
N ARG A 399 -15.98 12.65 -15.93
CA ARG A 399 -15.95 14.14 -15.89
C ARG A 399 -15.66 14.73 -17.26
N GLN A 400 -14.70 14.17 -18.00
CA GLN A 400 -14.35 14.64 -19.35
C GLN A 400 -15.51 14.46 -20.34
N ASP A 401 -16.22 13.33 -20.30
CA ASP A 401 -17.37 13.08 -21.18
C ASP A 401 -18.56 13.98 -20.83
N ARG A 402 -18.81 14.22 -19.53
CA ARG A 402 -19.80 15.21 -19.05
C ARG A 402 -19.51 16.62 -19.57
N ILE A 403 -18.25 17.06 -19.52
CA ILE A 403 -17.80 18.36 -20.04
C ILE A 403 -17.92 18.40 -21.57
N GLY A 404 -17.62 17.30 -22.27
CA GLY A 404 -17.80 17.20 -23.72
C GLY A 404 -19.25 17.34 -24.15
N LEU A 405 -20.18 16.69 -23.41
CA LEU A 405 -21.62 16.79 -23.66
C LEU A 405 -22.16 18.20 -23.40
N LEU A 406 -21.73 18.86 -22.31
CA LEU A 406 -22.10 20.26 -22.03
C LEU A 406 -21.70 21.22 -23.17
N LYS A 407 -20.50 21.06 -23.73
CA LYS A 407 -20.04 21.88 -24.87
C LYS A 407 -20.84 21.60 -26.13
N MET A 408 -21.15 20.33 -26.39
CA MET A 408 -22.01 19.92 -27.51
C MET A 408 -23.42 20.51 -27.39
N GLU A 409 -24.02 20.53 -26.18
CA GLU A 409 -25.30 21.19 -25.93
C GLU A 409 -25.24 22.71 -26.18
N GLU A 410 -24.15 23.37 -25.79
CA GLU A 410 -23.93 24.81 -26.03
C GLU A 410 -23.76 25.13 -27.52
N GLU A 411 -22.93 24.38 -28.24
CA GLU A 411 -22.73 24.49 -29.70
C GLU A 411 -24.06 24.29 -30.46
N ILE A 412 -24.82 23.25 -30.13
CA ILE A 412 -26.13 22.98 -30.74
C ILE A 412 -27.15 24.09 -30.40
N SER A 413 -27.09 24.67 -29.19
CA SER A 413 -27.95 25.79 -28.81
C SER A 413 -27.67 27.04 -29.66
N GLN A 414 -26.39 27.30 -29.98
CA GLN A 414 -25.98 28.37 -30.88
C GLN A 414 -26.43 28.11 -32.34
N ASP A 415 -26.30 26.87 -32.84
CA ASP A 415 -26.86 26.45 -34.14
C ASP A 415 -28.37 26.73 -34.22
N ILE A 416 -29.13 26.31 -33.21
CA ILE A 416 -30.59 26.51 -33.14
C ILE A 416 -30.94 28.00 -33.11
N GLN A 417 -30.19 28.82 -32.37
CA GLN A 417 -30.40 30.27 -32.34
C GLN A 417 -30.14 30.92 -33.72
N MET A 418 -29.07 30.54 -34.40
CA MET A 418 -28.76 31.02 -35.76
C MET A 418 -29.86 30.62 -36.77
N LEU A 419 -30.33 29.36 -36.73
CA LEU A 419 -31.40 28.90 -37.61
C LEU A 419 -32.72 29.63 -37.33
N ARG A 420 -33.07 29.85 -36.06
CA ARG A 420 -34.28 30.62 -35.67
C ARG A 420 -34.22 32.07 -36.14
N GLN A 421 -33.05 32.70 -36.14
CA GLN A 421 -32.85 34.02 -36.75
C GLN A 421 -33.05 33.97 -38.27
N GLN A 422 -32.43 33.03 -38.97
CA GLN A 422 -32.58 32.88 -40.43
C GLN A 422 -34.04 32.64 -40.85
N THR A 423 -34.79 31.84 -40.10
CA THR A 423 -36.23 31.64 -40.27
C THR A 423 -37.01 32.95 -40.08
N THR A 424 -36.60 33.79 -39.14
CA THR A 424 -37.25 35.08 -38.86
C THR A 424 -36.98 36.08 -39.99
N ASP A 425 -35.72 36.21 -40.42
CA ASP A 425 -35.33 37.07 -41.56
C ASP A 425 -36.04 36.64 -42.87
N ALA A 426 -36.17 35.33 -43.09
CA ALA A 426 -36.86 34.77 -44.25
C ALA A 426 -38.38 35.02 -44.19
N ARG A 427 -39.01 34.90 -43.01
CA ARG A 427 -40.44 35.26 -42.82
C ARG A 427 -40.70 36.74 -43.06
N THR A 428 -39.82 37.63 -42.58
CA THR A 428 -39.88 39.08 -42.88
C THR A 428 -39.75 39.35 -44.38
N SER A 429 -38.80 38.68 -45.05
CA SER A 429 -38.63 38.76 -46.51
C SER A 429 -39.87 38.28 -47.27
N LEU A 430 -40.46 37.16 -46.85
CA LEU A 430 -41.69 36.61 -47.43
C LEU A 430 -42.89 37.56 -47.27
N GLN A 431 -42.99 38.28 -46.15
CA GLN A 431 -44.01 39.31 -45.92
C GLN A 431 -43.84 40.50 -46.89
N GLU A 432 -42.61 40.99 -47.08
CA GLU A 432 -42.33 42.03 -48.07
C GLU A 432 -42.68 41.59 -49.50
N ILE A 433 -42.24 40.41 -49.92
CA ILE A 433 -42.48 39.89 -51.28
C ILE A 433 -43.98 39.65 -51.50
N SER A 434 -44.70 39.17 -50.47
CA SER A 434 -46.17 39.04 -50.52
C SER A 434 -46.89 40.38 -50.65
N SER A 435 -46.37 41.45 -50.05
CA SER A 435 -46.88 42.82 -50.22
C SER A 435 -46.63 43.34 -51.65
N LYS A 436 -45.41 43.13 -52.17
CA LYS A 436 -45.05 43.47 -53.56
C LYS A 436 -45.94 42.74 -54.58
N ARG A 437 -46.24 41.44 -54.34
CA ARG A 437 -47.21 40.65 -55.12
C ARG A 437 -48.60 41.28 -55.14
N ALA A 438 -49.13 41.69 -53.98
CA ALA A 438 -50.46 42.29 -53.88
C ALA A 438 -50.55 43.61 -54.67
N GLY A 439 -49.50 44.46 -54.60
CA GLY A 439 -49.40 45.68 -55.39
C GLY A 439 -49.46 45.41 -56.90
N ILE A 440 -48.65 44.48 -57.41
CA ILE A 440 -48.64 44.11 -58.83
C ILE A 440 -50.00 43.54 -59.26
N GLN A 441 -50.64 42.69 -58.45
CA GLN A 441 -51.97 42.16 -58.75
C GLN A 441 -53.04 43.29 -58.81
N GLN A 442 -52.93 44.32 -57.98
CA GLN A 442 -53.80 45.51 -58.03
C GLN A 442 -53.52 46.38 -59.28
N GLU A 443 -52.26 46.54 -59.69
CA GLU A 443 -51.91 47.21 -60.95
C GLU A 443 -52.44 46.44 -62.17
N MET A 444 -52.26 45.12 -62.22
CA MET A 444 -52.82 44.26 -63.27
C MET A 444 -54.35 44.37 -63.33
N ALA A 445 -55.04 44.37 -62.19
CA ALA A 445 -56.50 44.56 -62.13
C ALA A 445 -56.92 45.94 -62.68
N THR A 446 -56.18 47.00 -62.31
CA THR A 446 -56.41 48.37 -62.80
C THR A 446 -56.18 48.49 -64.31
N CYS A 447 -55.12 47.88 -64.84
CA CYS A 447 -54.85 47.82 -66.28
C CYS A 447 -55.93 47.03 -67.03
N LYS A 448 -56.35 45.86 -66.52
CA LYS A 448 -57.47 45.07 -67.07
C LYS A 448 -58.78 45.87 -67.08
N GLN A 449 -59.08 46.63 -66.02
CA GLN A 449 -60.27 47.49 -65.95
C GLN A 449 -60.22 48.58 -67.03
N LYS A 450 -59.12 49.31 -67.16
CA LYS A 450 -58.93 50.35 -68.19
C LYS A 450 -59.03 49.78 -69.61
N LEU A 451 -58.39 48.64 -69.87
CA LEU A 451 -58.51 47.93 -71.15
C LEU A 451 -59.97 47.54 -71.44
N SER A 452 -60.74 47.06 -70.46
CA SER A 452 -62.15 46.71 -70.64
C SER A 452 -63.09 47.91 -70.91
N PHE A 453 -62.67 49.13 -70.54
CA PHE A 453 -63.35 50.38 -70.92
C PHE A 453 -62.99 50.78 -72.36
N ILE A 454 -61.69 50.74 -72.68
CA ILE A 454 -61.13 50.98 -74.02
C ILE A 454 -61.72 50.04 -75.08
N ASP A 455 -61.89 48.75 -74.76
CA ASP A 455 -62.49 47.75 -75.65
C ASP A 455 -63.99 47.99 -75.93
N LYS A 456 -64.69 48.76 -75.08
CA LYS A 456 -66.07 49.20 -75.32
C LYS A 456 -66.10 50.52 -76.09
N ARG A 457 -65.31 51.51 -75.66
CA ARG A 457 -65.32 52.86 -76.24
C ARG A 457 -64.69 52.93 -77.64
N GLY A 458 -63.71 52.08 -77.96
CA GLY A 458 -63.09 52.02 -79.29
C GLY A 458 -64.10 51.73 -80.43
N PRO A 459 -64.89 50.64 -80.34
CA PRO A 459 -65.97 50.37 -81.28
C PRO A 459 -67.03 51.48 -81.39
N GLU A 460 -67.38 52.14 -80.28
CA GLU A 460 -68.30 53.29 -80.28
C GLU A 460 -67.72 54.47 -81.06
N LEU A 461 -66.46 54.87 -80.81
CA LEU A 461 -65.78 55.94 -81.53
C LEU A 461 -65.66 55.62 -83.03
N GLU A 462 -65.39 54.36 -83.40
CA GLU A 462 -65.41 53.93 -84.81
C GLU A 462 -66.80 54.01 -85.45
N ALA A 463 -67.88 53.79 -84.70
CA ALA A 463 -69.24 53.99 -85.18
C ALA A 463 -69.60 55.48 -85.31
N GLU A 464 -69.30 56.30 -84.29
CA GLU A 464 -69.48 57.75 -84.28
C GLU A 464 -68.72 58.41 -85.44
N LYS A 465 -67.46 58.01 -85.69
CA LYS A 465 -66.66 58.45 -86.84
C LYS A 465 -67.34 58.14 -88.18
N LYS A 466 -67.90 56.94 -88.33
CA LYS A 466 -68.60 56.52 -89.57
C LYS A 466 -69.89 57.34 -89.77
N VAL A 467 -70.64 57.61 -88.71
CA VAL A 467 -71.83 58.47 -88.75
C VAL A 467 -71.46 59.93 -89.11
N ALA A 468 -70.43 60.50 -88.46
CA ALA A 468 -69.95 61.85 -88.76
C ALA A 468 -69.45 61.99 -90.21
N ALA A 469 -68.75 60.97 -90.72
CA ALA A 469 -68.29 60.91 -92.12
C ALA A 469 -69.46 60.77 -93.11
N ALA A 470 -70.46 59.93 -92.81
CA ALA A 470 -71.67 59.78 -93.63
C ALA A 470 -72.48 61.08 -93.67
N ALA A 471 -72.55 61.80 -92.55
CA ALA A 471 -73.12 63.16 -92.46
C ALA A 471 -72.25 64.26 -93.09
N ARG A 472 -71.13 63.89 -93.76
CA ARG A 472 -70.16 64.80 -94.39
C ARG A 472 -69.48 65.81 -93.43
N ASN A 473 -69.56 65.60 -92.12
CA ASN A 473 -68.86 66.41 -91.14
C ASN A 473 -67.42 65.90 -90.95
N PHE A 474 -66.58 66.16 -91.95
CA PHE A 474 -65.19 65.67 -91.98
C PHE A 474 -64.31 66.23 -90.86
N LYS A 475 -64.64 67.41 -90.29
CA LYS A 475 -63.92 67.96 -89.13
C LYS A 475 -64.16 67.10 -87.89
N GLU A 476 -65.40 66.77 -87.60
CA GLU A 476 -65.74 65.93 -86.44
C GLU A 476 -65.30 64.48 -86.63
N ALA A 477 -65.45 63.93 -87.84
CA ALA A 477 -64.88 62.62 -88.16
C ALA A 477 -63.34 62.58 -88.00
N GLY A 478 -62.64 63.68 -88.32
CA GLY A 478 -61.21 63.83 -88.07
C GLY A 478 -60.85 63.94 -86.58
N ARG A 479 -61.66 64.65 -85.78
CA ARG A 479 -61.52 64.74 -84.32
C ARG A 479 -61.68 63.37 -83.66
N ILE A 480 -62.75 62.65 -83.99
CA ILE A 480 -63.04 61.30 -83.48
C ILE A 480 -61.97 60.30 -83.94
N ALA A 481 -61.43 60.43 -85.16
CA ALA A 481 -60.32 59.61 -85.62
C ALA A 481 -59.02 59.84 -84.82
N ALA A 482 -58.75 61.07 -84.40
CA ALA A 482 -57.62 61.38 -83.52
C ALA A 482 -57.82 60.84 -82.10
N GLU A 483 -59.04 60.95 -81.55
CA GLU A 483 -59.44 60.39 -80.26
C GLU A 483 -59.31 58.86 -80.25
N ALA A 484 -59.87 58.17 -81.25
CA ALA A 484 -59.74 56.72 -81.42
C ALA A 484 -58.27 56.27 -81.59
N LYS A 485 -57.44 57.05 -82.31
CA LYS A 485 -56.01 56.76 -82.43
C LYS A 485 -55.27 56.92 -81.10
N ALA A 486 -55.55 57.98 -80.34
CA ALA A 486 -54.95 58.22 -79.03
C ALA A 486 -55.31 57.11 -78.03
N LEU A 487 -56.59 56.73 -78.00
CA LEU A 487 -57.14 55.65 -77.19
C LEU A 487 -56.56 54.27 -77.61
N ASN A 488 -56.24 54.06 -78.89
CA ASN A 488 -55.50 52.86 -79.32
C ASN A 488 -54.01 52.90 -78.94
N SER A 489 -53.34 54.05 -78.88
CA SER A 489 -51.98 54.10 -78.30
C SER A 489 -51.98 53.83 -76.80
N GLU A 490 -52.95 54.36 -76.04
CA GLU A 490 -53.12 54.02 -74.62
C GLU A 490 -53.40 52.52 -74.44
N LYS A 491 -54.18 51.90 -75.35
CA LYS A 491 -54.42 50.45 -75.36
C LYS A 491 -53.14 49.62 -75.45
N GLU A 492 -52.26 49.93 -76.39
CA GLU A 492 -51.01 49.16 -76.53
C GLU A 492 -50.01 49.46 -75.40
N GLU A 493 -50.02 50.69 -74.84
CA GLU A 493 -49.23 51.02 -73.64
C GLU A 493 -49.73 50.25 -72.39
N LEU A 494 -51.05 50.16 -72.19
CA LEU A 494 -51.66 49.38 -71.12
C LEU A 494 -51.45 47.87 -71.30
N ARG A 495 -51.40 47.37 -72.54
CA ARG A 495 -50.98 45.99 -72.84
C ARG A 495 -49.52 45.77 -72.46
N ALA A 496 -48.59 46.61 -72.92
CA ALA A 496 -47.18 46.48 -72.56
C ALA A 496 -46.94 46.53 -71.04
N LYS A 497 -47.69 47.37 -70.31
CA LYS A 497 -47.69 47.41 -68.84
C LYS A 497 -48.26 46.13 -68.22
N LEU A 498 -49.33 45.57 -68.78
CA LEU A 498 -49.95 44.34 -68.29
C LEU A 498 -49.05 43.11 -68.50
N GLU A 499 -48.39 43.00 -69.65
CA GLU A 499 -47.41 41.94 -69.93
C GLU A 499 -46.21 42.04 -68.97
N LYS A 500 -45.64 43.25 -68.78
CA LYS A 500 -44.55 43.46 -67.82
C LYS A 500 -44.96 43.10 -66.39
N ALA A 501 -46.14 43.55 -65.94
CA ALA A 501 -46.68 43.19 -64.63
C ALA A 501 -46.91 41.68 -64.49
N GLY A 502 -47.21 40.96 -65.59
CA GLY A 502 -47.26 39.50 -65.65
C GLY A 502 -45.89 38.86 -65.44
N THR A 503 -44.85 39.33 -66.12
CA THR A 503 -43.48 38.82 -65.93
C THR A 503 -42.90 39.15 -64.56
N ASP A 504 -43.18 40.36 -64.04
CA ASP A 504 -42.74 40.77 -62.70
C ASP A 504 -43.45 39.92 -61.62
N LEU A 505 -44.72 39.55 -61.83
CA LEU A 505 -45.47 38.62 -60.97
C LEU A 505 -44.88 37.20 -61.01
N GLU A 506 -44.54 36.67 -62.19
CA GLU A 506 -43.95 35.32 -62.35
C GLU A 506 -42.58 35.19 -61.64
N VAL A 507 -41.79 36.28 -61.59
CA VAL A 507 -40.56 36.34 -60.79
C VAL A 507 -40.89 36.30 -59.30
N ILE A 508 -41.81 37.15 -58.83
CA ILE A 508 -42.20 37.23 -57.43
C ILE A 508 -42.85 35.94 -56.91
N GLU A 509 -43.56 35.17 -57.74
CA GLU A 509 -44.10 33.86 -57.36
C GLU A 509 -43.00 32.79 -57.20
N LYS A 510 -41.91 32.88 -57.97
CA LYS A 510 -40.71 32.04 -57.76
C LYS A 510 -39.96 32.46 -56.49
N ASP A 511 -39.79 33.76 -56.25
CA ASP A 511 -39.14 34.28 -55.04
C ASP A 511 -39.91 33.88 -53.76
N ILE A 512 -41.25 33.92 -53.80
CA ILE A 512 -42.13 33.41 -52.71
C ILE A 512 -41.89 31.92 -52.48
N THR A 513 -41.83 31.13 -53.55
CA THR A 513 -41.61 29.68 -53.46
C THR A 513 -40.25 29.39 -52.82
N ALA A 514 -39.16 29.92 -53.37
CA ALA A 514 -37.80 29.73 -52.86
C ALA A 514 -37.62 30.23 -51.41
N THR A 515 -38.29 31.33 -51.02
CA THR A 515 -38.27 31.82 -49.63
C THR A 515 -39.05 30.89 -48.69
N THR A 516 -40.15 30.29 -49.17
CA THR A 516 -40.94 29.32 -48.40
C THR A 516 -40.20 28.00 -48.23
N ASP A 517 -39.55 27.51 -49.30
CA ASP A 517 -38.72 26.30 -49.27
C ASP A 517 -37.57 26.46 -48.26
N LYS A 518 -36.89 27.62 -48.25
CA LYS A 518 -35.85 27.95 -47.27
C LYS A 518 -36.37 27.96 -45.83
N ILE A 519 -37.57 28.50 -45.59
CA ILE A 519 -38.19 28.48 -44.25
C ILE A 519 -38.40 27.03 -43.78
N GLN A 520 -38.91 26.16 -44.65
CA GLN A 520 -39.12 24.74 -44.34
C GLN A 520 -37.80 23.98 -44.14
N GLU A 521 -36.75 24.30 -44.89
CA GLU A 521 -35.40 23.76 -44.69
C GLU A 521 -34.83 24.15 -43.33
N CYS A 522 -34.87 25.44 -42.97
CA CYS A 522 -34.41 25.91 -41.66
C CYS A 522 -35.24 25.30 -40.50
N GLU A 523 -36.56 25.17 -40.65
CA GLU A 523 -37.43 24.52 -39.67
C GLU A 523 -37.13 23.02 -39.50
N GLY A 524 -36.86 22.31 -40.60
CA GLY A 524 -36.43 20.91 -40.56
C GLY A 524 -35.07 20.71 -39.89
N LEU A 525 -34.11 21.61 -40.14
CA LEU A 525 -32.80 21.61 -39.48
C LEU A 525 -32.90 21.91 -37.98
N ILE A 526 -33.81 22.80 -37.56
CA ILE A 526 -34.09 23.07 -36.13
C ILE A 526 -34.57 21.80 -35.43
N VAL A 527 -35.52 21.05 -36.01
CA VAL A 527 -36.03 19.81 -35.40
C VAL A 527 -34.93 18.74 -35.25
N LEU A 528 -34.06 18.60 -36.25
CA LEU A 528 -32.90 17.69 -36.16
C LEU A 528 -31.92 18.12 -35.06
N LYS A 529 -31.61 19.42 -34.97
CA LYS A 529 -30.74 19.98 -33.93
C LYS A 529 -31.33 19.87 -32.53
N GLU A 530 -32.63 20.05 -32.37
CA GLU A 530 -33.33 19.81 -31.10
C GLU A 530 -33.26 18.32 -30.69
N GLN A 531 -33.29 17.38 -31.64
CA GLN A 531 -33.07 15.96 -31.36
C GLN A 531 -31.61 15.63 -31.00
N GLU A 532 -30.62 16.26 -31.65
CA GLU A 532 -29.20 16.17 -31.27
C GLU A 532 -28.99 16.68 -29.83
N SER A 533 -29.56 17.86 -29.50
CA SER A 533 -29.51 18.46 -28.16
C SER A 533 -30.16 17.55 -27.10
N ALA A 534 -31.31 16.96 -27.41
CA ALA A 534 -31.98 16.01 -26.52
C ALA A 534 -31.15 14.73 -26.28
N MET A 535 -30.42 14.24 -27.28
CA MET A 535 -29.51 13.09 -27.14
C MET A 535 -28.28 13.43 -26.30
N ALA A 536 -27.68 14.60 -26.48
CA ALA A 536 -26.58 15.06 -25.63
C ALA A 536 -27.04 15.24 -24.17
N SER A 537 -28.17 15.92 -23.98
CA SER A 537 -28.82 16.14 -22.68
C SER A 537 -29.18 14.82 -21.98
N TYR A 538 -29.70 13.81 -22.70
CA TYR A 538 -29.96 12.47 -22.16
C TYR A 538 -28.68 11.85 -21.59
N LYS A 539 -27.60 11.84 -22.39
CA LYS A 539 -26.31 11.26 -21.97
C LYS A 539 -25.72 12.02 -20.78
N ARG A 540 -25.82 13.36 -20.76
CA ARG A 540 -25.33 14.16 -19.62
C ARG A 540 -26.14 13.92 -18.35
N LEU A 541 -27.47 13.94 -18.42
CA LEU A 541 -28.34 13.71 -17.27
C LEU A 541 -28.20 12.29 -16.68
N ARG A 542 -27.83 11.30 -17.49
CA ARG A 542 -27.44 9.96 -16.99
C ARG A 542 -26.13 9.99 -16.19
N LEU A 543 -25.14 10.79 -16.60
CA LEU A 543 -23.90 11.03 -15.83
C LEU A 543 -24.16 11.88 -14.57
N ASP A 544 -25.01 12.91 -14.66
CA ASP A 544 -25.42 13.71 -13.50
C ASP A 544 -26.13 12.82 -12.45
N SER A 545 -27.02 11.92 -12.89
CA SER A 545 -27.73 10.97 -12.01
C SER A 545 -26.80 9.90 -11.40
N SER A 546 -25.83 9.36 -12.17
CA SER A 546 -24.87 8.39 -11.62
C SER A 546 -23.87 9.03 -10.66
N ALA A 547 -23.43 10.26 -10.91
CA ALA A 547 -22.63 11.04 -9.97
C ALA A 547 -23.39 11.34 -8.68
N ALA A 548 -24.64 11.82 -8.76
CA ALA A 548 -25.46 12.06 -7.57
C ALA A 548 -25.72 10.77 -6.76
N ARG A 549 -25.88 9.61 -7.41
CA ARG A 549 -25.96 8.29 -6.73
C ARG A 549 -24.65 7.84 -6.10
N ALA A 550 -23.51 8.17 -6.70
CA ALA A 550 -22.21 7.91 -6.10
C ALA A 550 -22.05 8.70 -4.80
N GLU A 551 -22.28 10.02 -4.84
CA GLU A 551 -22.20 10.90 -3.67
C GLU A 551 -23.23 10.54 -2.60
N LEU A 552 -24.46 10.15 -2.99
CA LEU A 552 -25.51 9.65 -2.09
C LEU A 552 -25.02 8.49 -1.21
N THR A 553 -24.17 7.62 -1.76
CA THR A 553 -23.61 6.47 -1.05
C THR A 553 -22.64 6.94 0.05
N ALA A 554 -21.71 7.86 -0.26
CA ALA A 554 -20.80 8.42 0.73
C ALA A 554 -21.51 9.34 1.76
N ALA A 555 -22.58 10.03 1.38
CA ALA A 555 -23.43 10.79 2.31
C ALA A 555 -24.16 9.85 3.29
N THR A 556 -24.58 8.67 2.82
CA THR A 556 -25.20 7.62 3.66
C THR A 556 -24.18 7.01 4.63
N GLU A 557 -22.96 6.77 4.20
CA GLU A 557 -21.85 6.28 5.05
C GLU A 557 -21.40 7.30 6.12
N THR A 558 -21.69 8.59 5.91
CA THR A 558 -21.33 9.68 6.84
C THR A 558 -22.51 10.19 7.69
N ASP A 559 -23.66 9.50 7.65
CA ASP A 559 -24.91 9.81 8.36
C ASP A 559 -25.45 11.25 8.12
N ASP A 560 -25.13 11.82 6.95
CA ASP A 560 -25.58 13.16 6.55
C ASP A 560 -27.00 13.11 5.98
N GLY A 561 -27.98 12.95 6.85
CA GLY A 561 -29.39 12.77 6.48
C GLY A 561 -30.00 13.91 5.66
N GLU A 562 -29.47 15.13 5.73
CA GLU A 562 -29.91 16.25 4.89
C GLU A 562 -29.32 16.14 3.49
N GLU A 563 -28.00 15.90 3.36
CA GLU A 563 -27.34 15.74 2.06
C GLU A 563 -27.83 14.48 1.32
N VAL A 564 -28.11 13.38 2.05
CA VAL A 564 -28.74 12.16 1.50
C VAL A 564 -30.13 12.45 0.91
N GLU A 565 -30.92 13.31 1.55
CA GLU A 565 -32.26 13.69 1.07
C GLU A 565 -32.20 14.61 -0.17
N ILE A 566 -31.15 15.44 -0.28
CA ILE A 566 -30.91 16.32 -1.41
C ILE A 566 -30.37 15.54 -2.61
N LEU A 567 -29.27 14.78 -2.44
CA LEU A 567 -28.62 14.01 -3.51
C LEU A 567 -29.55 12.98 -4.15
N ARG A 568 -30.47 12.40 -3.37
CA ARG A 568 -31.49 11.48 -3.91
C ARG A 568 -32.45 12.21 -4.86
N LYS A 569 -32.93 13.40 -4.48
CA LYS A 569 -33.79 14.24 -5.34
C LYS A 569 -33.06 14.72 -6.58
N GLU A 570 -31.77 15.06 -6.46
CA GLU A 570 -30.94 15.43 -7.62
C GLU A 570 -30.79 14.24 -8.59
N ALA A 571 -30.49 13.04 -8.08
CA ALA A 571 -30.39 11.82 -8.88
C ALA A 571 -31.72 11.42 -9.56
N GLU A 572 -32.83 11.48 -8.83
CA GLU A 572 -34.18 11.15 -9.31
C GLU A 572 -34.68 12.18 -10.33
N ALA A 573 -34.46 13.48 -10.09
CA ALA A 573 -34.86 14.55 -11.02
C ALA A 573 -34.04 14.53 -12.32
N ALA A 574 -32.75 14.17 -12.24
CA ALA A 574 -31.91 13.96 -13.43
C ALA A 574 -32.38 12.73 -14.24
N GLU A 575 -32.73 11.62 -13.57
CA GLU A 575 -33.23 10.42 -14.25
C GLU A 575 -34.63 10.61 -14.86
N SER A 576 -35.54 11.33 -14.17
CA SER A 576 -36.86 11.69 -14.73
C SER A 576 -36.71 12.51 -16.01
N LYS A 577 -35.92 13.60 -15.97
CA LYS A 577 -35.66 14.44 -17.15
C LYS A 577 -35.01 13.66 -18.29
N ALA A 578 -34.11 12.71 -18.00
CA ALA A 578 -33.54 11.82 -19.02
C ALA A 578 -34.61 10.92 -19.67
N LEU A 579 -35.53 10.35 -18.87
CA LEU A 579 -36.62 9.51 -19.38
C LEU A 579 -37.67 10.33 -20.16
N GLU A 580 -37.95 11.56 -19.72
CA GLU A 580 -38.80 12.54 -20.42
C GLU A 580 -38.21 12.86 -21.80
N LEU A 581 -36.91 13.17 -21.91
CA LEU A 581 -36.25 13.37 -23.21
C LEU A 581 -36.23 12.10 -24.07
N LYS A 582 -35.93 10.94 -23.48
CA LYS A 582 -35.90 9.63 -24.18
C LYS A 582 -37.26 9.31 -24.81
N THR A 583 -38.35 9.63 -24.12
CA THR A 583 -39.72 9.40 -24.62
C THR A 583 -40.20 10.48 -25.59
N LEU A 584 -39.96 11.77 -25.29
CA LEU A 584 -40.39 12.90 -26.14
C LEU A 584 -39.75 12.87 -27.54
N TYR A 585 -38.45 12.57 -27.62
CA TYR A 585 -37.69 12.52 -28.87
C TYR A 585 -37.46 11.10 -29.42
N ASN A 586 -38.11 10.08 -28.83
CA ASN A 586 -37.98 8.65 -29.15
C ASN A 586 -36.51 8.18 -29.28
N LEU A 587 -35.65 8.66 -28.39
CA LEU A 587 -34.20 8.48 -28.47
C LEU A 587 -33.82 6.99 -28.40
N GLN A 588 -33.10 6.52 -29.41
CA GLN A 588 -32.41 5.24 -29.42
C GLN A 588 -30.95 5.48 -29.03
N PRO A 589 -30.57 5.37 -27.75
CA PRO A 589 -29.15 5.36 -27.39
C PRO A 589 -28.51 4.05 -27.86
N ASP A 590 -27.25 4.12 -28.29
CA ASP A 590 -26.38 2.95 -28.31
C ASP A 590 -26.35 2.31 -26.90
N SER A 591 -26.18 0.99 -26.81
CA SER A 591 -26.42 0.18 -25.61
C SER A 591 -26.02 0.87 -24.30
N ASP A 592 -27.01 1.14 -23.43
CA ASP A 592 -26.86 1.88 -22.17
C ASP A 592 -25.77 1.27 -21.23
N GLU A 593 -25.38 0.00 -21.41
CA GLU A 593 -24.30 -0.69 -20.68
C GLU A 593 -22.87 -0.20 -21.01
N TYR A 594 -22.61 0.32 -22.21
CA TYR A 594 -21.25 0.67 -22.67
C TYR A 594 -20.92 2.17 -22.57
N ILE A 595 -21.90 3.03 -22.30
CA ILE A 595 -21.72 4.49 -22.31
C ILE A 595 -21.28 5.03 -20.95
N PHE A 596 -21.71 4.40 -19.85
CA PHE A 596 -21.55 4.95 -18.50
C PHE A 596 -20.56 4.13 -17.67
N GLN A 597 -19.31 4.56 -17.63
CA GLN A 597 -18.36 4.03 -16.66
C GLN A 597 -18.84 4.29 -15.23
N PRO A 598 -18.61 3.36 -14.28
CA PRO A 598 -19.07 3.51 -12.92
C PRO A 598 -18.38 4.69 -12.23
N VAL A 599 -19.21 5.52 -11.58
CA VAL A 599 -18.79 6.70 -10.83
C VAL A 599 -18.76 6.35 -9.35
N VAL A 600 -17.70 6.76 -8.67
CA VAL A 600 -17.44 6.56 -7.24
C VAL A 600 -16.97 7.91 -6.67
N PRO A 601 -17.32 8.28 -5.42
CA PRO A 601 -16.80 9.52 -4.85
C PRO A 601 -15.28 9.45 -4.65
N ILE A 602 -14.55 10.48 -5.07
CA ILE A 602 -13.09 10.56 -4.87
C ILE A 602 -12.73 10.49 -3.37
N ALA A 603 -13.60 11.07 -2.52
CA ALA A 603 -13.49 10.98 -1.06
C ALA A 603 -13.59 9.53 -0.54
N PHE A 604 -14.49 8.71 -1.10
CA PHE A 604 -14.57 7.28 -0.77
C PHE A 604 -13.28 6.57 -1.17
N ILE A 605 -12.83 6.74 -2.42
CA ILE A 605 -11.63 6.06 -2.94
C ILE A 605 -10.40 6.37 -2.08
N THR A 606 -10.25 7.64 -1.70
CA THR A 606 -9.12 8.10 -0.87
C THR A 606 -9.15 7.48 0.53
N ASN A 607 -10.33 7.42 1.14
CA ASN A 607 -10.50 7.08 2.55
C ASN A 607 -10.66 5.57 2.81
N SER A 608 -11.08 4.79 1.81
CA SER A 608 -11.39 3.37 1.94
C SER A 608 -10.16 2.47 2.06
N THR A 609 -10.35 1.36 2.77
CA THR A 609 -9.37 0.29 2.93
C THR A 609 -9.21 -0.51 1.64
N TRP A 610 -8.08 -1.23 1.54
CA TRP A 610 -7.83 -2.17 0.44
C TRP A 610 -9.01 -3.12 0.16
N GLN A 611 -9.61 -3.68 1.22
CA GLN A 611 -10.68 -4.67 1.11
C GLN A 611 -11.94 -4.08 0.46
N HIS A 612 -12.42 -2.93 0.93
CA HIS A 612 -13.60 -2.27 0.34
C HIS A 612 -13.35 -1.75 -1.08
N LEU A 613 -12.11 -1.32 -1.39
CA LEU A 613 -11.71 -0.97 -2.75
C LEU A 613 -11.71 -2.19 -3.69
N ALA A 614 -11.25 -3.36 -3.22
CA ALA A 614 -11.25 -4.60 -4.00
C ALA A 614 -12.67 -5.15 -4.23
N GLU A 615 -13.53 -5.11 -3.20
CA GLU A 615 -14.95 -5.46 -3.31
C GLU A 615 -15.66 -4.56 -4.33
N MET A 616 -15.49 -3.24 -4.21
CA MET A 616 -16.08 -2.26 -5.12
C MET A 616 -15.55 -2.38 -6.55
N ALA A 617 -14.23 -2.50 -6.75
CA ALA A 617 -13.67 -2.67 -8.09
C ALA A 617 -14.16 -3.96 -8.75
N SER A 618 -14.37 -5.04 -7.97
CA SER A 618 -14.88 -6.31 -8.48
C SER A 618 -16.35 -6.22 -8.90
N SER A 619 -17.18 -5.40 -8.24
CA SER A 619 -18.55 -5.13 -8.71
C SER A 619 -18.61 -4.37 -10.04
N PHE A 620 -17.50 -3.73 -10.41
CA PHE A 620 -17.32 -2.99 -11.67
C PHE A 620 -16.46 -3.73 -12.72
N GLY A 621 -15.99 -4.95 -12.44
CA GLY A 621 -15.08 -5.69 -13.33
C GLY A 621 -13.68 -5.07 -13.47
N LEU A 622 -13.27 -4.23 -12.51
CA LEU A 622 -12.00 -3.48 -12.49
C LEU A 622 -10.91 -4.15 -11.63
N SER A 623 -11.13 -5.38 -11.16
CA SER A 623 -10.19 -6.15 -10.33
C SER A 623 -8.77 -6.18 -10.92
N PRO A 624 -7.70 -6.28 -10.10
CA PRO A 624 -6.38 -6.62 -10.59
C PRO A 624 -6.37 -8.03 -11.20
N GLU A 625 -5.48 -8.28 -12.16
CA GLU A 625 -5.18 -9.65 -12.58
C GLU A 625 -4.37 -10.34 -11.47
N THR A 626 -4.76 -11.57 -11.12
CA THR A 626 -4.27 -12.32 -9.94
C THR A 626 -3.01 -13.14 -10.21
#